data_AF-A0A9D7FPW6-F1
#
_entry.id   AF-A0A9D7FPW6-F1
#
_cell.length_a   1.000
_cell.length_b   1.000
_cell.length_c   1.000
_cell.angle_alpha   90.00
_cell.angle_beta   90.00
_cell.angle_gamma   90.00
#
_symmetry.space_group_name_H-M   'P 1'
#
loop_
_entity.id
_entity.type
_entity.pdbx_description
1 polymer ?
#
loop_
_entity_poly.entity_id
_entity_poly.type
_entity_poly.pdbx_seq_one_letter_code
_entity_poly.pdbx_strand_id
1 'polypeptide(L)'
;GIVLRVGLKIRFIKQIFVIFLIVAFTHTTTASALPIPRDAEIDNARSEIAQSKKDLATAQEVLKKTTEELNQAVAEDKRIRAELEEAQRQKAQIIAEINALIAEINRVQAQIDDLVRATYIDGTQQELYLVEAILSSEDSNEAMSTFDSLQSLLANSSKVVKLLNDDKAALEVKQLELQVREKEITAKKAESAQIVVALTKVRAKAAEEAEKIKKIVATQEAVLKRLVLAGLARNSGNFSARVGPGDRILGSDVSRWQHGGNAQINFVKMYDAGMRFIFIKGTDSHPEGAAPAKYWSSIDFPAAREAGLLTGIYHAALIPRGISADAAFGVGQQQADLPIDHLNSLGGLVPGVLPIVLDIESFSRPSGTSAAVVTNFALGFTARVRERTGKTPIIYSNLNFIRGYLTNGALANNYLWVANYSQTSNPASTPSGGCSRTIWSSSACDLNWTFWQYTDRGNGPQYGLARGSLDMNVFAFGSGELLALAGY
;
A
#
# COMPACT_ATOMS: atom_id res chain seq x y z
N GLY A 1 -25.46 25.26 20.20
CA GLY A 1 -24.66 26.43 20.63
C GLY A 1 -23.44 25.93 21.36
N ILE A 2 -22.28 26.51 21.04
CA ILE A 2 -20.95 26.30 21.63
C ILE A 2 -20.20 25.05 21.12
N VAL A 3 -20.01 25.04 19.79
CA VAL A 3 -18.65 24.94 19.23
C VAL A 3 -17.93 26.25 19.57
N LEU A 4 -16.67 26.18 20.00
CA LEU A 4 -15.65 27.24 20.22
C LEU A 4 -15.03 27.19 21.62
N ARG A 5 -13.91 26.48 21.73
CA ARG A 5 -12.68 27.05 22.31
C ARG A 5 -11.57 26.97 21.27
N VAL A 6 -11.78 27.74 20.19
CA VAL A 6 -10.70 28.59 19.64
C VAL A 6 -10.21 29.43 20.82
N GLY A 7 -8.93 29.63 21.09
CA GLY A 7 -7.77 29.39 20.29
C GLY A 7 -6.78 30.49 20.62
N LEU A 8 -5.52 30.15 20.44
CA LEU A 8 -4.50 31.03 19.89
C LEU A 8 -3.99 32.19 20.76
N LYS A 9 -2.64 32.21 20.71
CA LYS A 9 -1.71 33.32 20.93
C LYS A 9 -1.18 33.38 22.36
N ILE A 10 0.12 33.44 22.58
CA ILE A 10 1.11 34.24 21.84
C ILE A 10 2.48 33.53 21.80
N ARG A 11 2.99 33.36 20.57
CA ARG A 11 4.41 33.25 20.19
C ARG A 11 5.20 34.43 20.72
N PHE A 12 6.46 34.26 21.10
CA PHE A 12 7.61 35.17 20.92
C PHE A 12 8.64 34.68 21.96
N ILE A 13 9.79 34.15 21.60
CA ILE A 13 10.93 34.94 21.15
C ILE A 13 11.84 34.06 20.26
N LYS A 14 12.05 34.54 19.03
CA LYS A 14 13.22 34.24 18.20
C LYS A 14 14.23 35.37 18.43
N GLN A 15 15.51 34.99 18.41
CA GLN A 15 16.71 35.79 18.09
C GLN A 15 17.38 36.65 19.19
N ILE A 16 18.72 36.63 19.07
CA ILE A 16 19.77 37.52 19.59
C ILE A 16 20.38 37.11 20.94
N PHE A 17 21.51 36.40 20.90
CA PHE A 17 22.83 37.02 21.21
C PHE A 17 23.98 36.10 20.75
N VAL A 18 24.65 36.54 19.68
CA VAL A 18 26.04 36.22 19.36
C VAL A 18 26.88 37.17 20.22
N ILE A 19 28.05 36.73 20.72
CA ILE A 19 29.37 37.40 20.62
C ILE A 19 30.35 37.01 21.76
N PHE A 20 31.56 36.59 21.31
CA PHE A 20 32.90 36.50 21.92
C PHE A 20 33.21 35.57 23.11
N LEU A 21 34.03 34.55 22.84
CA LEU A 21 35.39 34.53 23.38
C LEU A 21 36.38 33.86 22.41
N ILE A 22 37.33 34.66 21.94
CA ILE A 22 38.59 34.27 21.29
C ILE A 22 39.59 34.02 22.41
N VAL A 23 40.19 32.83 22.50
CA VAL A 23 41.55 32.65 23.03
C VAL A 23 42.29 31.69 22.12
N ALA A 24 43.42 32.18 21.63
CA ALA A 24 44.34 31.52 20.73
C ALA A 24 44.97 30.28 21.35
N PHE A 25 45.05 29.21 20.57
CA PHE A 25 46.13 28.23 20.68
C PHE A 25 46.81 28.11 19.32
N THR A 26 47.96 28.75 19.21
CA THR A 26 48.94 28.51 18.15
C THR A 26 49.61 27.16 18.40
N HIS A 27 49.22 26.15 17.64
CA HIS A 27 50.12 25.04 17.32
C HIS A 27 50.11 24.80 15.82
N THR A 28 51.19 25.27 15.20
CA THR A 28 51.71 24.76 13.94
C THR A 28 51.86 23.25 14.05
N THR A 29 50.92 22.52 13.45
CA THR A 29 51.12 21.11 13.10
C THR A 29 51.25 21.07 11.60
N THR A 30 52.49 20.80 11.17
CA THR A 30 52.84 20.36 9.84
C THR A 30 51.79 19.38 9.31
N ALA A 31 51.23 19.69 8.14
CA ALA A 31 50.35 18.81 7.40
C ALA A 31 51.08 17.49 7.10
N SER A 32 50.94 16.53 8.00
CA SER A 32 51.11 15.12 7.68
C SER A 32 49.94 14.76 6.78
N ALA A 33 50.21 14.54 5.50
CA ALA A 33 49.25 13.93 4.59
C ALA A 33 48.84 12.56 5.16
N LEU A 34 47.70 12.52 5.84
CA LEU A 34 47.03 11.28 6.20
C LEU A 34 46.63 10.58 4.89
N PRO A 35 46.98 9.30 4.69
CA PRO A 35 46.58 8.57 3.50
C PRO A 35 45.04 8.44 3.50
N ILE A 36 44.42 8.79 2.37
CA ILE A 36 42.97 8.86 2.16
C ILE A 36 42.32 7.48 2.36
N PRO A 37 41.41 7.28 3.33
CA PRO A 37 40.61 6.05 3.44
C PRO A 37 39.18 6.28 2.93
N ARG A 38 39.00 6.82 1.72
CA ARG A 38 37.67 7.03 1.10
C ARG A 38 37.13 5.77 0.40
N ASP A 39 38.01 4.94 -0.15
CA ASP A 39 37.60 3.73 -0.87
C ASP A 39 37.21 2.60 0.11
N ALA A 40 37.89 2.48 1.26
CA ALA A 40 37.53 1.51 2.30
C ALA A 40 36.16 1.80 2.96
N GLU A 41 35.79 3.07 3.14
CA GLU A 41 34.44 3.45 3.61
C GLU A 41 33.35 3.06 2.61
N ILE A 42 33.61 3.24 1.32
CA ILE A 42 32.71 2.84 0.24
C ILE A 42 32.55 1.31 0.20
N ASP A 43 33.65 0.57 0.30
CA ASP A 43 33.63 -0.90 0.28
C ASP A 43 32.92 -1.48 1.50
N ASN A 44 33.15 -0.90 2.69
CA ASN A 44 32.42 -1.27 3.91
C ASN A 44 30.91 -1.00 3.76
N ALA A 45 30.53 0.19 3.28
CA ALA A 45 29.12 0.53 3.05
C ALA A 45 28.45 -0.43 2.05
N ARG A 46 29.14 -0.82 0.98
CA ARG A 46 28.66 -1.82 0.01
C ARG A 46 28.45 -3.19 0.67
N SER A 47 29.38 -3.62 1.51
CA SER A 47 29.25 -4.87 2.27
C SER A 47 28.06 -4.82 3.24
N GLU A 48 27.86 -3.70 3.94
CA GLU A 48 26.72 -3.48 4.84
C GLU A 48 25.38 -3.54 4.08
N ILE A 49 25.29 -2.94 2.89
CA ILE A 49 24.10 -3.00 2.02
C ILE A 49 23.84 -4.44 1.57
N ALA A 50 24.87 -5.16 1.11
CA ALA A 50 24.73 -6.54 0.65
C ALA A 50 24.22 -7.48 1.76
N GLN A 51 24.76 -7.33 2.98
CA GLN A 51 24.29 -8.09 4.14
C GLN A 51 22.86 -7.71 4.53
N SER A 52 22.55 -6.41 4.60
CA SER A 52 21.21 -5.91 4.93
C SER A 52 20.15 -6.41 3.95
N LYS A 53 20.48 -6.56 2.66
CA LYS A 53 19.59 -7.11 1.64
C LYS A 53 19.24 -8.57 1.89
N LYS A 54 20.23 -9.38 2.30
CA LYS A 54 20.01 -10.78 2.69
C LYS A 54 19.12 -10.87 3.93
N ASP A 55 19.36 -10.00 4.91
CA ASP A 55 18.58 -9.97 6.15
C ASP A 55 17.14 -9.51 5.89
N LEU A 56 16.95 -8.51 5.02
CA LEU A 56 15.64 -8.03 4.60
C LEU A 56 14.85 -9.12 3.87
N ALA A 57 15.47 -9.80 2.89
CA ALA A 57 14.81 -10.88 2.16
C ALA A 57 14.39 -12.02 3.10
N THR A 58 15.23 -12.37 4.06
CA THR A 58 14.91 -13.38 5.08
C THR A 58 13.74 -12.95 5.95
N ALA A 59 13.74 -11.70 6.44
CA ALA A 59 12.66 -11.18 7.27
C ALA A 59 11.33 -11.06 6.51
N GLN A 60 11.38 -10.67 5.23
CA GLN A 60 10.19 -10.61 4.37
C GLN A 60 9.56 -11.98 4.13
N GLU A 61 10.38 -13.02 3.93
CA GLU A 61 9.87 -14.39 3.78
C GLU A 61 9.23 -14.90 5.07
N VAL A 62 9.82 -14.60 6.24
CA VAL A 62 9.23 -14.93 7.55
C VAL A 62 7.91 -14.19 7.75
N LEU A 63 7.83 -12.90 7.41
CA LEU A 63 6.60 -12.12 7.50
C LEU A 63 5.52 -12.66 6.57
N LYS A 64 5.87 -13.03 5.33
CA LYS A 64 4.94 -13.64 4.37
C LYS A 64 4.32 -14.92 4.94
N LYS A 65 5.15 -15.85 5.40
CA LYS A 65 4.69 -17.10 6.02
C LYS A 65 3.81 -16.84 7.26
N THR A 66 4.22 -15.90 8.11
CA THR A 66 3.45 -15.53 9.32
C THR A 66 2.10 -14.89 8.94
N THR A 67 2.04 -14.16 7.83
CA THR A 67 0.79 -13.57 7.31
C THR A 67 -0.15 -14.65 6.78
N GLU A 68 0.38 -15.67 6.10
CA GLU A 68 -0.40 -16.85 5.68
C GLU A 68 -0.95 -17.62 6.89
N GLU A 69 -0.13 -17.86 7.91
CA GLU A 69 -0.54 -18.46 9.19
C GLU A 69 -1.66 -17.62 9.86
N LEU A 70 -1.53 -16.29 9.85
CA LEU A 70 -2.54 -15.38 10.40
C LEU A 70 -3.87 -15.48 9.64
N ASN A 71 -3.82 -15.49 8.31
CA ASN A 71 -5.01 -15.56 7.47
C ASN A 71 -5.76 -16.89 7.68
N GLN A 72 -5.04 -18.00 7.81
CA GLN A 72 -5.62 -19.31 8.13
C GLN A 72 -6.29 -19.29 9.52
N ALA A 73 -5.61 -18.76 10.54
CA ALA A 73 -6.15 -18.67 11.89
C ALA A 73 -7.40 -17.76 11.96
N VAL A 74 -7.43 -16.67 11.18
CA VAL A 74 -8.61 -15.78 11.09
C VAL A 74 -9.78 -16.48 10.40
N ALA A 75 -9.51 -17.25 9.33
CA ALA A 75 -10.54 -18.03 8.66
C ALA A 75 -11.15 -19.09 9.59
N GLU A 76 -10.32 -19.73 10.39
CA GLU A 76 -10.74 -20.74 11.35
C GLU A 76 -11.57 -20.14 12.50
N ASP A 77 -11.14 -19.01 13.10
CA ASP A 77 -11.94 -18.28 14.10
C ASP A 77 -13.32 -17.91 13.56
N LYS A 78 -13.39 -17.45 12.30
CA LYS A 78 -14.66 -17.12 11.64
C LYS A 78 -15.55 -18.36 11.49
N ARG A 79 -15.00 -19.51 11.12
CA ARG A 79 -15.73 -20.78 11.00
C ARG A 79 -16.32 -21.20 12.34
N ILE A 80 -15.51 -21.24 13.39
CA ILE A 80 -15.94 -21.68 14.73
C ILE A 80 -17.01 -20.75 15.30
N ARG A 81 -16.88 -19.43 15.11
CA ARG A 81 -17.91 -18.46 15.53
C ARG A 81 -19.24 -18.70 14.83
N ALA A 82 -19.22 -18.97 13.52
CA ALA A 82 -20.45 -19.28 12.78
C ALA A 82 -21.10 -20.58 13.27
N GLU A 83 -20.30 -21.63 13.53
CA GLU A 83 -20.80 -22.88 14.11
C GLU A 83 -21.37 -22.69 15.53
N LEU A 84 -20.76 -21.82 16.34
CA LEU A 84 -21.24 -21.48 17.67
C LEU A 84 -22.58 -20.71 17.63
N GLU A 85 -22.72 -19.74 16.73
CA GLU A 85 -23.97 -19.01 16.51
C GLU A 85 -25.10 -19.95 16.07
N GLU A 86 -24.80 -20.86 15.13
CA GLU A 86 -25.76 -21.88 14.71
C GLU A 86 -26.14 -22.82 15.86
N ALA A 87 -25.19 -23.19 16.71
CA ALA A 87 -25.46 -23.99 17.90
C ALA A 87 -26.36 -23.30 18.92
N GLN A 88 -26.17 -22.00 19.11
CA GLN A 88 -27.05 -21.20 19.95
C GLN A 88 -28.46 -21.06 19.37
N ARG A 89 -28.59 -20.92 18.04
CA ARG A 89 -29.90 -20.91 17.37
C ARG A 89 -30.65 -22.22 17.57
N GLN A 90 -30.00 -23.35 17.33
CA GLN A 90 -30.61 -24.66 17.52
C GLN A 90 -30.98 -24.93 18.98
N LYS A 91 -30.15 -24.49 19.94
CA LYS A 91 -30.50 -24.53 21.37
C LYS A 91 -31.79 -23.76 21.65
N ALA A 92 -31.91 -22.54 21.12
CA ALA A 92 -33.11 -21.71 21.32
C ALA A 92 -34.36 -22.36 20.72
N GLN A 93 -34.23 -23.03 19.57
CA GLN A 93 -35.31 -23.78 18.95
C GLN A 93 -35.75 -24.98 19.82
N ILE A 94 -34.80 -25.79 20.32
CA ILE A 94 -35.12 -26.93 21.20
C ILE A 94 -35.85 -26.44 22.47
N ILE A 95 -35.44 -25.32 23.05
CA ILE A 95 -36.12 -24.72 24.21
C ILE A 95 -37.56 -24.32 23.85
N ALA A 96 -37.79 -23.76 22.67
CA ALA A 96 -39.14 -23.43 22.21
C ALA A 96 -40.02 -24.67 22.02
N GLU A 97 -39.46 -25.74 21.45
CA GLU A 97 -40.13 -27.04 21.29
C GLU A 97 -40.47 -27.69 22.65
N ILE A 98 -39.54 -27.64 23.62
CA ILE A 98 -39.79 -28.10 25.01
C ILE A 98 -40.94 -27.32 25.63
N ASN A 99 -40.96 -25.98 25.50
CA ASN A 99 -42.01 -25.15 26.06
C ASN A 99 -43.38 -25.44 25.41
N ALA A 100 -43.41 -25.72 24.11
CA ALA A 100 -44.63 -26.12 23.40
C ALA A 100 -45.14 -27.48 23.88
N LEU A 101 -44.26 -28.47 24.06
CA LEU A 101 -44.61 -29.79 24.61
C LEU A 101 -45.16 -29.68 26.04
N ILE A 102 -44.55 -28.87 26.90
CA ILE A 102 -45.06 -28.62 28.26
C ILE A 102 -46.47 -28.02 28.21
N ALA A 103 -46.72 -27.09 27.29
CA ALA A 103 -48.05 -26.49 27.13
C ALA A 103 -49.09 -27.54 26.68
N GLU A 104 -48.75 -28.43 25.76
CA GLU A 104 -49.67 -29.49 25.32
C GLU A 104 -49.90 -30.54 26.41
N ILE A 105 -48.85 -30.96 27.13
CA ILE A 105 -48.97 -31.84 28.31
C ILE A 105 -49.93 -31.24 29.34
N ASN A 106 -49.80 -29.95 29.65
CA ASN A 106 -50.71 -29.27 30.58
C ASN A 106 -52.16 -29.24 30.04
N ARG A 107 -52.33 -29.07 28.72
CA ARG A 107 -53.65 -29.09 28.07
C ARG A 107 -54.29 -30.48 28.15
N VAL A 108 -53.53 -31.53 27.84
CA VAL A 108 -53.96 -32.93 27.91
C VAL A 108 -54.26 -33.32 29.36
N GLN A 109 -53.45 -32.87 30.32
CA GLN A 109 -53.70 -33.10 31.75
C GLN A 109 -55.03 -32.47 32.20
N ALA A 110 -55.32 -31.24 31.77
CA ALA A 110 -56.62 -30.62 32.04
C ALA A 110 -57.79 -31.42 31.44
N GLN A 111 -57.63 -31.97 30.23
CA GLN A 111 -58.63 -32.86 29.63
C GLN A 111 -58.83 -34.14 30.45
N ILE A 112 -57.75 -34.74 30.99
CA ILE A 112 -57.86 -35.89 31.90
C ILE A 112 -58.62 -35.48 33.16
N ASP A 113 -58.27 -34.36 33.79
CA ASP A 113 -58.92 -33.88 35.00
C ASP A 113 -60.43 -33.66 34.77
N ASP A 114 -60.83 -33.10 33.62
CA ASP A 114 -62.23 -32.93 33.22
C ASP A 114 -62.92 -34.28 32.99
N LEU A 115 -62.23 -35.25 32.38
CA LEU A 115 -62.77 -36.59 32.13
C LEU A 115 -62.94 -37.38 33.44
N VAL A 116 -62.00 -37.24 34.37
CA VAL A 116 -62.09 -37.79 35.74
C VAL A 116 -63.26 -37.17 36.49
N ARG A 117 -63.43 -35.84 36.43
CA ARG A 117 -64.59 -35.15 37.03
C ARG A 117 -65.90 -35.62 36.41
N ALA A 118 -65.97 -35.72 35.09
CA ALA A 118 -67.15 -36.22 34.38
C ALA A 118 -67.48 -37.65 34.82
N THR A 119 -66.49 -38.54 34.85
CA THR A 119 -66.68 -39.94 35.31
C THR A 119 -67.07 -40.02 36.79
N TYR A 120 -66.60 -39.10 37.64
CA TYR A 120 -66.96 -39.07 39.07
C TYR A 120 -68.36 -38.49 39.32
N ILE A 121 -68.75 -37.44 38.60
CA ILE A 121 -70.11 -36.86 38.65
C ILE A 121 -71.13 -37.85 38.06
N ASP A 122 -70.80 -38.43 36.91
CA ASP A 122 -71.66 -39.39 36.24
C ASP A 122 -71.67 -40.71 37.00
N GLY A 123 -70.54 -41.17 37.56
CA GLY A 123 -70.48 -42.38 38.40
C GLY A 123 -71.20 -42.26 39.75
N THR A 124 -71.22 -41.11 40.40
CA THR A 124 -71.98 -40.94 41.66
C THR A 124 -73.49 -40.78 41.44
N GLN A 125 -73.94 -40.26 40.29
CA GLN A 125 -75.35 -40.31 39.90
C GLN A 125 -75.75 -41.66 39.28
N GLN A 126 -74.88 -42.28 38.47
CA GLN A 126 -75.13 -43.53 37.77
C GLN A 126 -74.89 -44.77 38.63
N GLU A 127 -74.07 -44.80 39.68
CA GLU A 127 -74.04 -45.95 40.61
C GLU A 127 -75.35 -46.05 41.40
N LEU A 128 -75.96 -44.91 41.74
CA LEU A 128 -77.30 -44.82 42.31
C LEU A 128 -78.37 -45.23 41.26
N TYR A 129 -78.28 -44.71 40.04
CA TYR A 129 -79.20 -45.07 38.95
C TYR A 129 -79.01 -46.49 38.37
N LEU A 130 -77.81 -47.10 38.38
CA LEU A 130 -77.59 -48.48 37.92
C LEU A 130 -78.22 -49.46 38.89
N VAL A 131 -78.01 -49.24 40.19
CA VAL A 131 -78.62 -50.07 41.23
C VAL A 131 -80.13 -49.89 41.18
N GLU A 132 -80.64 -48.67 40.98
CA GLU A 132 -82.07 -48.38 40.92
C GLU A 132 -82.74 -48.85 39.59
N ALA A 133 -82.09 -48.71 38.43
CA ALA A 133 -82.62 -49.15 37.12
C ALA A 133 -82.53 -50.67 36.90
N ILE A 134 -81.48 -51.34 37.40
CA ILE A 134 -81.39 -52.81 37.43
C ILE A 134 -82.47 -53.38 38.38
N LEU A 135 -82.80 -52.68 39.46
CA LEU A 135 -83.81 -53.10 40.43
C LEU A 135 -85.26 -52.70 40.07
N SER A 136 -85.50 -51.81 39.08
CA SER A 136 -86.85 -51.28 38.81
C SER A 136 -87.33 -51.24 37.34
N SER A 137 -86.56 -51.64 36.32
CA SER A 137 -87.00 -51.46 34.91
C SER A 137 -87.33 -52.76 34.14
N GLU A 138 -88.42 -52.71 33.35
CA GLU A 138 -88.72 -53.62 32.23
C GLU A 138 -88.07 -53.14 30.89
N ASP A 139 -87.24 -52.08 30.84
CA ASP A 139 -86.75 -51.47 29.58
C ASP A 139 -85.21 -51.52 29.40
N SER A 140 -84.75 -52.51 28.62
CA SER A 140 -83.34 -52.83 28.33
C SER A 140 -82.56 -51.74 27.58
N ASN A 141 -83.23 -50.77 26.96
CA ASN A 141 -82.58 -49.82 26.04
C ASN A 141 -81.84 -48.70 26.77
N GLU A 142 -82.33 -48.27 27.93
CA GLU A 142 -81.76 -47.16 28.70
C GLU A 142 -80.47 -47.58 29.45
N ALA A 143 -80.45 -48.81 29.96
CA ALA A 143 -79.25 -49.42 30.53
C ALA A 143 -78.14 -49.63 29.47
N MET A 144 -78.50 -50.02 28.25
CA MET A 144 -77.55 -50.21 27.14
C MET A 144 -76.94 -48.88 26.68
N SER A 145 -77.76 -47.82 26.57
CA SER A 145 -77.30 -46.47 26.23
C SER A 145 -76.32 -45.90 27.26
N THR A 146 -76.56 -46.16 28.55
CA THR A 146 -75.66 -45.78 29.64
C THR A 146 -74.34 -46.57 29.58
N PHE A 147 -74.41 -47.87 29.32
CA PHE A 147 -73.23 -48.73 29.14
C PHE A 147 -72.36 -48.30 27.95
N ASP A 148 -72.97 -48.01 26.79
CA ASP A 148 -72.28 -47.52 25.59
C ASP A 148 -71.58 -46.17 25.85
N SER A 149 -72.22 -45.29 26.64
CA SER A 149 -71.66 -44.00 27.04
C SER A 149 -70.42 -44.16 27.93
N LEU A 150 -70.47 -45.06 28.91
CA LEU A 150 -69.31 -45.40 29.76
C LEU A 150 -68.17 -46.05 28.96
N GLN A 151 -68.49 -46.94 28.01
CA GLN A 151 -67.50 -47.58 27.14
C GLN A 151 -66.81 -46.55 26.23
N SER A 152 -67.55 -45.57 25.71
CA SER A 152 -67.02 -44.45 24.93
C SER A 152 -66.13 -43.53 25.76
N LEU A 153 -66.53 -43.20 27.00
CA LEU A 153 -65.71 -42.43 27.95
C LEU A 153 -64.40 -43.16 28.29
N LEU A 154 -64.46 -44.47 28.55
CA LEU A 154 -63.28 -45.29 28.83
C LEU A 154 -62.33 -45.33 27.63
N ALA A 155 -62.86 -45.51 26.41
CA ALA A 155 -62.05 -45.49 25.18
C ALA A 155 -61.38 -44.12 24.95
N ASN A 156 -62.11 -43.03 25.22
CA ASN A 156 -61.56 -41.68 25.14
C ASN A 156 -60.47 -41.45 26.21
N SER A 157 -60.70 -41.90 27.45
CA SER A 157 -59.71 -41.81 28.54
C SER A 157 -58.39 -42.52 28.18
N SER A 158 -58.47 -43.72 27.60
CA SER A 158 -57.30 -44.49 27.18
C SER A 158 -56.51 -43.77 26.07
N LYS A 159 -57.20 -43.13 25.14
CA LYS A 159 -56.57 -42.36 24.06
C LYS A 159 -55.84 -41.12 24.58
N VAL A 160 -56.45 -40.39 25.52
CA VAL A 160 -55.87 -39.17 26.13
C VAL A 160 -54.66 -39.53 27.01
N VAL A 161 -54.74 -40.62 27.80
CA VAL A 161 -53.61 -41.12 28.60
C VAL A 161 -52.44 -41.57 27.71
N LYS A 162 -52.73 -42.18 26.56
CA LYS A 162 -51.70 -42.55 25.59
C LYS A 162 -50.98 -41.32 25.03
N LEU A 163 -51.74 -40.29 24.62
CA LEU A 163 -51.19 -39.01 24.15
C LEU A 163 -50.27 -38.37 25.20
N LEU A 164 -50.70 -38.34 26.48
CA LEU A 164 -49.88 -37.81 27.57
C LEU A 164 -48.55 -38.56 27.73
N ASN A 165 -48.58 -39.89 27.65
CA ASN A 165 -47.38 -40.72 27.75
C ASN A 165 -46.44 -40.51 26.55
N ASP A 166 -46.99 -40.41 25.34
CA ASP A 166 -46.24 -40.15 24.11
C ASP A 166 -45.57 -38.74 24.17
N ASP A 167 -46.30 -37.72 24.62
CA ASP A 167 -45.78 -36.35 24.79
C ASP A 167 -44.71 -36.26 25.88
N LYS A 168 -44.88 -36.99 26.99
CA LYS A 168 -43.87 -37.09 28.05
C LYS A 168 -42.59 -37.76 27.55
N ALA A 169 -42.70 -38.82 26.77
CA ALA A 169 -41.54 -39.47 26.14
C ALA A 169 -40.83 -38.52 25.16
N ALA A 170 -41.60 -37.76 24.36
CA ALA A 170 -41.04 -36.75 23.47
C ALA A 170 -40.31 -35.62 24.23
N LEU A 171 -40.86 -35.18 25.37
CA LEU A 171 -40.23 -34.20 26.24
C LEU A 171 -38.89 -34.70 26.81
N GLU A 172 -38.83 -35.95 27.27
CA GLU A 172 -37.58 -36.56 27.76
C GLU A 172 -36.50 -36.60 26.67
N VAL A 173 -36.87 -36.97 25.43
CA VAL A 173 -35.95 -36.93 24.28
C VAL A 173 -35.44 -35.51 24.02
N LYS A 174 -36.32 -34.51 24.00
CA LYS A 174 -35.93 -33.10 23.78
C LYS A 174 -35.04 -32.54 24.88
N GLN A 175 -35.26 -32.94 26.13
CA GLN A 175 -34.38 -32.59 27.25
C GLN A 175 -32.98 -33.18 27.09
N LEU A 176 -32.86 -34.42 26.60
CA LEU A 176 -31.57 -35.02 26.28
C LEU A 176 -30.88 -34.32 25.11
N GLU A 177 -31.62 -33.97 24.05
CA GLU A 177 -31.10 -33.17 22.93
C GLU A 177 -30.56 -31.81 23.41
N LEU A 178 -31.27 -31.14 24.32
CA LEU A 178 -30.82 -29.88 24.93
C LEU A 178 -29.48 -30.06 25.67
N GLN A 179 -29.35 -31.10 26.50
CA GLN A 179 -28.11 -31.38 27.23
C GLN A 179 -26.93 -31.65 26.29
N VAL A 180 -27.15 -32.38 25.18
CA VAL A 180 -26.12 -32.61 24.15
C VAL A 180 -25.70 -31.29 23.53
N ARG A 181 -26.65 -30.43 23.15
CA ARG A 181 -26.34 -29.13 22.51
C ARG A 181 -25.61 -28.18 23.46
N GLU A 182 -25.93 -28.20 24.75
CA GLU A 182 -25.23 -27.41 25.77
C GLU A 182 -23.76 -27.84 25.96
N LYS A 183 -23.49 -29.15 25.93
CA LYS A 183 -22.12 -29.67 25.93
C LYS A 183 -21.34 -29.25 24.69
N GLU A 184 -21.96 -29.34 23.51
CA GLU A 184 -21.35 -28.92 22.25
C GLU A 184 -21.02 -27.41 22.24
N ILE A 185 -21.94 -26.56 22.68
CA ILE A 185 -21.70 -25.12 22.83
C ILE A 185 -20.52 -24.86 23.77
N THR A 186 -20.43 -25.59 24.88
CA THR A 186 -19.34 -25.45 25.85
C THR A 186 -18.00 -25.84 25.23
N ALA A 187 -17.94 -26.94 24.47
CA ALA A 187 -16.75 -27.36 23.75
C ALA A 187 -16.32 -26.32 22.69
N LYS A 188 -17.25 -25.85 21.86
CA LYS A 188 -16.98 -24.81 20.84
C LYS A 188 -16.51 -23.49 21.43
N LYS A 189 -17.04 -23.10 22.61
CA LYS A 189 -16.54 -21.92 23.35
C LYS A 189 -15.09 -22.10 23.80
N ALA A 190 -14.73 -23.28 24.29
CA ALA A 190 -13.35 -23.57 24.69
C ALA A 190 -12.40 -23.57 23.48
N GLU A 191 -12.82 -24.16 22.36
CA GLU A 191 -12.08 -24.16 21.10
C GLU A 191 -11.87 -22.74 20.56
N SER A 192 -12.94 -21.93 20.54
CA SER A 192 -12.86 -20.51 20.16
C SER A 192 -11.88 -19.73 21.06
N ALA A 193 -11.88 -19.97 22.37
CA ALA A 193 -10.94 -19.33 23.29
C ALA A 193 -9.47 -19.71 22.98
N GLN A 194 -9.20 -20.98 22.63
CA GLN A 194 -7.86 -21.43 22.24
C GLN A 194 -7.40 -20.76 20.93
N ILE A 195 -8.28 -20.64 19.94
CA ILE A 195 -7.98 -19.97 18.67
C ILE A 195 -7.68 -18.48 18.90
N VAL A 196 -8.43 -17.80 19.77
CA VAL A 196 -8.17 -16.39 20.10
C VAL A 196 -6.77 -16.21 20.72
N VAL A 197 -6.33 -17.13 21.58
CA VAL A 197 -4.97 -17.12 22.13
C VAL A 197 -3.92 -17.35 21.02
N ALA A 198 -4.14 -18.32 20.14
CA ALA A 198 -3.25 -18.58 19.01
C ALA A 198 -3.15 -17.36 18.07
N LEU A 199 -4.28 -16.75 17.71
CA LEU A 199 -4.37 -15.53 16.92
C LEU A 199 -3.56 -14.38 17.55
N THR A 200 -3.66 -14.21 18.86
CA THR A 200 -2.91 -13.18 19.58
C THR A 200 -1.40 -13.39 19.44
N LYS A 201 -0.92 -14.63 19.54
CA LYS A 201 0.50 -14.98 19.34
C LYS A 201 0.98 -14.72 17.92
N VAL A 202 0.21 -15.16 16.90
CA VAL A 202 0.58 -14.96 15.49
C VAL A 202 0.59 -13.48 15.13
N ARG A 203 -0.37 -12.68 15.63
CA ARG A 203 -0.38 -11.22 15.47
C ARG A 203 0.83 -10.55 16.10
N ALA A 204 1.23 -10.97 17.30
CA ALA A 204 2.41 -10.44 17.96
C ALA A 204 3.69 -10.73 17.15
N LYS A 205 3.85 -11.96 16.65
CA LYS A 205 4.96 -12.36 15.78
C LYS A 205 4.99 -11.55 14.48
N ALA A 206 3.84 -11.37 13.82
CA ALA A 206 3.75 -10.55 12.61
C ALA A 206 4.16 -9.08 12.87
N ALA A 207 3.75 -8.52 14.00
CA ALA A 207 4.13 -7.16 14.40
C ALA A 207 5.63 -7.03 14.70
N GLU A 208 6.22 -8.03 15.37
CA GLU A 208 7.66 -8.07 15.64
C GLU A 208 8.49 -8.13 14.35
N GLU A 209 8.11 -8.99 13.40
CA GLU A 209 8.80 -9.09 12.11
C GLU A 209 8.65 -7.82 11.27
N ALA A 210 7.49 -7.16 11.30
CA ALA A 210 7.29 -5.88 10.65
C ALA A 210 8.20 -4.78 11.23
N GLU A 211 8.35 -4.72 12.56
CA GLU A 211 9.24 -3.76 13.20
C GLU A 211 10.72 -4.07 12.92
N LYS A 212 11.09 -5.35 12.83
CA LYS A 212 12.43 -5.78 12.42
C LYS A 212 12.75 -5.31 10.99
N ILE A 213 11.84 -5.52 10.04
CA ILE A 213 11.97 -5.03 8.66
C ILE A 213 12.17 -3.51 8.64
N LYS A 214 11.36 -2.77 9.41
CA LYS A 214 11.46 -1.31 9.51
C LYS A 214 12.84 -0.86 9.99
N LYS A 215 13.43 -1.54 10.99
CA LYS A 215 14.80 -1.25 11.48
C LYS A 215 15.86 -1.55 10.43
N ILE A 216 15.73 -2.66 9.69
CA ILE A 216 16.66 -3.02 8.61
C ILE A 216 16.62 -1.95 7.52
N VAL A 217 15.42 -1.55 7.06
CA VAL A 217 15.25 -0.51 6.04
C VAL A 217 15.83 0.84 6.51
N ALA A 218 15.57 1.25 7.75
CA ALA A 218 16.15 2.48 8.30
C ALA A 218 17.68 2.46 8.35
N THR A 219 18.26 1.30 8.68
CA THR A 219 19.72 1.11 8.69
C THR A 219 20.28 1.18 7.26
N GLN A 220 19.61 0.53 6.30
CA GLN A 220 19.99 0.56 4.89
C GLN A 220 19.98 1.99 4.34
N GLU A 221 18.94 2.78 4.63
CA GLU A 221 18.88 4.19 4.21
C GLU A 221 20.01 5.04 4.83
N ALA A 222 20.40 4.78 6.08
CA ALA A 222 21.54 5.44 6.70
C ALA A 222 22.87 5.08 6.01
N VAL A 223 23.05 3.83 5.58
CA VAL A 223 24.23 3.38 4.84
C VAL A 223 24.25 4.01 3.44
N LEU A 224 23.11 4.04 2.74
CA LEU A 224 22.96 4.70 1.44
C LEU A 224 23.32 6.18 1.51
N LYS A 225 22.84 6.89 2.54
CA LYS A 225 23.21 8.30 2.76
C LYS A 225 24.71 8.48 2.92
N ARG A 226 25.38 7.64 3.71
CA ARG A 226 26.85 7.67 3.87
C ARG A 226 27.56 7.45 2.53
N LEU A 227 27.11 6.49 1.74
CA LEU A 227 27.68 6.18 0.43
C LEU A 227 27.52 7.35 -0.56
N VAL A 228 26.35 7.99 -0.60
CA VAL A 228 26.12 9.20 -1.41
C VAL A 228 27.07 10.33 -1.01
N LEU A 229 27.20 10.59 0.30
CA LEU A 229 28.07 11.64 0.83
C LEU A 229 29.55 11.38 0.52
N ALA A 230 30.02 10.13 0.68
CA ALA A 230 31.38 9.73 0.34
C ALA A 230 31.68 9.99 -1.16
N GLY A 231 30.73 9.68 -2.04
CA GLY A 231 30.85 9.91 -3.47
C GLY A 231 30.98 11.40 -3.79
N LEU A 232 30.09 12.23 -3.24
CA LEU A 232 30.14 13.68 -3.46
C LEU A 232 31.46 14.29 -2.96
N ALA A 233 31.98 13.81 -1.83
CA ALA A 233 33.27 14.24 -1.29
C ALA A 233 34.48 13.81 -2.15
N ARG A 234 34.40 12.74 -2.95
CA ARG A 234 35.46 12.37 -3.90
C ARG A 234 35.61 13.40 -5.02
N ASN A 235 34.52 14.05 -5.43
CA ASN A 235 34.54 15.03 -6.53
C ASN A 235 35.14 16.39 -6.11
N SER A 236 35.18 16.71 -4.81
CA SER A 236 35.71 17.99 -4.32
C SER A 236 37.21 18.01 -4.05
N GLY A 237 37.87 16.84 -3.97
CA GLY A 237 39.26 16.73 -3.52
C GLY A 237 40.23 16.09 -4.52
N ASN A 238 39.80 15.79 -5.75
CA ASN A 238 40.65 15.15 -6.74
C ASN A 238 40.32 15.72 -8.13
N PHE A 239 41.18 16.58 -8.68
CA PHE A 239 41.06 17.14 -10.04
C PHE A 239 41.10 16.05 -11.15
N SER A 240 41.41 14.81 -10.79
CA SER A 240 41.35 13.63 -11.69
C SER A 240 40.00 12.89 -11.65
N ALA A 241 39.08 13.24 -10.75
CA ALA A 241 37.70 12.76 -10.83
C ALA A 241 37.04 13.41 -12.05
N ARG A 242 36.45 12.59 -12.94
CA ARG A 242 35.82 13.04 -14.19
C ARG A 242 34.58 13.88 -13.89
N VAL A 243 34.80 15.15 -13.61
CA VAL A 243 33.78 16.18 -13.54
C VAL A 243 33.24 16.42 -14.95
N GLY A 244 31.92 16.63 -15.05
CA GLY A 244 31.34 17.02 -16.33
C GLY A 244 31.73 18.46 -16.69
N PRO A 245 31.30 18.97 -17.86
CA PRO A 245 31.60 20.31 -18.32
C PRO A 245 31.52 21.41 -17.24
N GLY A 246 32.62 22.15 -17.05
CA GLY A 246 32.72 23.26 -16.08
C GLY A 246 32.81 22.79 -14.63
N ASP A 247 33.49 21.68 -14.38
CA ASP A 247 33.70 21.07 -13.05
C ASP A 247 32.40 20.71 -12.31
N ARG A 248 31.35 20.41 -13.09
CA ARG A 248 30.01 20.15 -12.55
C ARG A 248 29.82 18.69 -12.17
N ILE A 249 28.89 18.46 -11.24
CA ILE A 249 28.51 17.11 -10.80
C ILE A 249 27.98 16.33 -12.00
N LEU A 250 28.64 15.19 -12.29
CA LEU A 250 28.32 14.32 -13.42
C LEU A 250 27.14 13.38 -13.09
N GLY A 251 26.29 13.15 -14.08
CA GLY A 251 25.27 12.12 -14.06
C GLY A 251 24.92 11.62 -15.46
N SER A 252 23.86 10.84 -15.56
CA SER A 252 23.42 10.20 -16.80
C SER A 252 21.92 9.95 -16.81
N ASP A 253 21.43 9.45 -17.93
CA ASP A 253 20.10 8.89 -18.03
C ASP A 253 20.11 7.63 -18.89
N VAL A 254 19.23 6.68 -18.58
CA VAL A 254 19.18 5.36 -19.20
C VAL A 254 17.75 4.87 -19.40
N SER A 255 17.61 3.94 -20.32
CA SER A 255 16.39 3.22 -20.63
C SER A 255 16.71 1.80 -21.08
N ARG A 256 15.69 1.09 -21.56
CA ARG A 256 15.85 -0.21 -22.24
C ARG A 256 16.98 -0.24 -23.30
N TRP A 257 17.29 0.90 -23.93
CA TRP A 257 18.27 0.97 -25.01
C TRP A 257 19.71 0.69 -24.54
N GLN A 258 19.98 0.87 -23.25
CA GLN A 258 21.27 0.52 -22.64
C GLN A 258 21.43 -0.98 -22.33
N HIS A 259 20.37 -1.78 -22.52
CA HIS A 259 20.37 -3.23 -22.28
C HIS A 259 20.46 -4.06 -23.56
N GLY A 260 21.25 -3.60 -24.54
CA GLY A 260 21.43 -4.32 -25.80
C GLY A 260 21.95 -5.75 -25.57
N GLY A 261 21.15 -6.76 -25.93
CA GLY A 261 21.42 -8.17 -25.63
C GLY A 261 21.04 -8.61 -24.22
N ASN A 262 20.10 -7.90 -23.58
CA ASN A 262 19.65 -8.09 -22.19
C ASN A 262 20.77 -7.93 -21.14
N ALA A 263 21.85 -7.23 -21.49
CA ALA A 263 22.97 -6.99 -20.57
C ALA A 263 22.54 -6.08 -19.42
N GLN A 264 22.98 -6.39 -18.20
CA GLN A 264 22.79 -5.53 -17.04
C GLN A 264 23.77 -4.36 -17.05
N ILE A 265 23.37 -3.24 -16.45
CA ILE A 265 24.23 -2.07 -16.24
C ILE A 265 24.99 -2.24 -14.92
N ASN A 266 26.31 -2.03 -14.96
CA ASN A 266 27.13 -2.03 -13.75
C ASN A 266 27.13 -0.64 -13.08
N PHE A 267 26.16 -0.39 -12.20
CA PHE A 267 26.02 0.89 -11.48
C PHE A 267 27.14 1.16 -10.47
N VAL A 268 27.79 0.12 -9.94
CA VAL A 268 28.97 0.27 -9.08
C VAL A 268 30.11 0.90 -9.89
N LYS A 269 30.38 0.39 -11.09
CA LYS A 269 31.35 0.97 -12.03
C LYS A 269 30.95 2.39 -12.43
N MET A 270 29.66 2.65 -12.62
CA MET A 270 29.15 3.98 -12.93
C MET A 270 29.45 5.00 -11.81
N TYR A 271 29.18 4.62 -10.57
CA TYR A 271 29.51 5.41 -9.38
C TYR A 271 31.02 5.63 -9.24
N ASP A 272 31.81 4.57 -9.42
CA ASP A 272 33.28 4.61 -9.33
C ASP A 272 33.90 5.46 -10.44
N ALA A 273 33.25 5.53 -11.60
CA ALA A 273 33.62 6.41 -12.71
C ALA A 273 33.28 7.90 -12.47
N GLY A 274 32.65 8.26 -11.34
CA GLY A 274 32.43 9.64 -10.91
C GLY A 274 30.99 10.14 -11.00
N MET A 275 30.06 9.34 -11.51
CA MET A 275 28.64 9.75 -11.57
C MET A 275 28.01 9.79 -10.19
N ARG A 276 27.10 10.75 -9.98
CA ARG A 276 26.42 10.94 -8.69
C ARG A 276 24.90 10.93 -8.79
N PHE A 277 24.36 11.09 -10.00
CA PHE A 277 22.94 10.94 -10.23
C PHE A 277 22.65 10.23 -11.55
N ILE A 278 21.49 9.60 -11.62
CA ILE A 278 20.97 8.98 -12.84
C ILE A 278 19.45 9.14 -12.93
N PHE A 279 18.95 9.43 -14.14
CA PHE A 279 17.52 9.34 -14.45
C PHE A 279 17.23 8.05 -15.24
N ILE A 280 16.21 7.30 -14.85
CA ILE A 280 15.87 6.02 -15.47
C ILE A 280 14.47 6.12 -16.06
N LYS A 281 14.28 5.63 -17.30
CA LYS A 281 12.95 5.62 -17.93
C LYS A 281 12.01 4.71 -17.14
N GLY A 282 11.14 5.30 -16.33
CA GLY A 282 10.22 4.55 -15.47
C GLY A 282 8.96 4.14 -16.21
N THR A 283 8.39 5.06 -16.99
CA THR A 283 7.14 4.85 -17.72
C THR A 283 7.19 5.49 -19.10
N ASP A 284 6.36 4.97 -20.00
CA ASP A 284 6.27 5.43 -21.39
C ASP A 284 4.83 5.27 -21.85
N SER A 285 4.25 6.35 -22.39
CA SER A 285 2.89 6.32 -22.94
C SER A 285 2.83 5.79 -24.38
N HIS A 286 3.97 5.49 -25.00
CA HIS A 286 4.02 4.78 -26.29
C HIS A 286 3.77 3.28 -26.08
N PRO A 287 2.91 2.64 -26.89
CA PRO A 287 2.55 1.23 -26.71
C PRO A 287 3.75 0.28 -26.63
N GLU A 288 4.74 0.44 -27.52
CA GLU A 288 5.94 -0.39 -27.54
C GLU A 288 6.91 -0.08 -26.38
N GLY A 289 6.77 1.10 -25.77
CA GLY A 289 7.63 1.61 -24.70
C GLY A 289 7.20 1.17 -23.30
N ALA A 290 5.90 1.02 -23.09
CA ALA A 290 5.30 0.92 -21.76
C ALA A 290 5.83 -0.26 -20.93
N ALA A 291 5.80 -1.47 -21.49
CA ALA A 291 6.25 -2.67 -20.77
C ALA A 291 7.77 -2.68 -20.54
N PRO A 292 8.63 -2.40 -21.55
CA PRO A 292 10.07 -2.35 -21.33
C PRO A 292 10.53 -1.28 -20.32
N ALA A 293 9.87 -0.10 -20.29
CA ALA A 293 10.21 0.96 -19.33
C ALA A 293 10.02 0.47 -17.89
N LYS A 294 8.86 -0.12 -17.58
CA LYS A 294 8.59 -0.66 -16.24
C LYS A 294 9.50 -1.85 -15.89
N TYR A 295 9.75 -2.73 -16.85
CA TYR A 295 10.61 -3.90 -16.65
C TYR A 295 12.03 -3.49 -16.24
N TRP A 296 12.71 -2.67 -17.06
CA TRP A 296 14.10 -2.29 -16.80
C TRP A 296 14.24 -1.38 -15.58
N SER A 297 13.35 -0.41 -15.39
CA SER A 297 13.39 0.44 -14.20
C SER A 297 13.16 -0.33 -12.88
N SER A 298 12.43 -1.45 -12.90
CA SER A 298 12.28 -2.31 -11.71
C SER A 298 13.58 -3.04 -11.32
N ILE A 299 14.53 -3.13 -12.24
CA ILE A 299 15.86 -3.72 -12.04
C ILE A 299 16.87 -2.61 -11.72
N ASP A 300 16.89 -1.57 -12.56
CA ASP A 300 17.93 -0.54 -12.53
C ASP A 300 17.78 0.44 -11.39
N PHE A 301 16.55 0.84 -11.05
CA PHE A 301 16.30 1.83 -10.01
C PHE A 301 16.83 1.37 -8.64
N PRO A 302 16.49 0.17 -8.11
CA PRO A 302 17.09 -0.30 -6.87
C PRO A 302 18.60 -0.54 -7.00
N ALA A 303 19.09 -1.07 -8.13
CA ALA A 303 20.52 -1.33 -8.31
C ALA A 303 21.37 -0.05 -8.34
N ALA A 304 20.88 1.02 -8.97
CA ALA A 304 21.53 2.33 -8.97
C ALA A 304 21.53 2.97 -7.59
N ARG A 305 20.42 2.89 -6.85
CA ARG A 305 20.36 3.34 -5.45
C ARG A 305 21.36 2.58 -4.58
N GLU A 306 21.38 1.25 -4.66
CA GLU A 306 22.31 0.39 -3.92
C GLU A 306 23.79 0.71 -4.24
N ALA A 307 24.09 1.17 -5.45
CA ALA A 307 25.42 1.63 -5.83
C ALA A 307 25.79 3.02 -5.28
N GLY A 308 24.84 3.74 -4.67
CA GLY A 308 25.03 5.08 -4.10
C GLY A 308 24.76 6.23 -5.05
N LEU A 309 24.08 5.99 -6.18
CA LEU A 309 23.64 7.04 -7.09
C LEU A 309 22.33 7.66 -6.60
N LEU A 310 22.20 8.97 -6.74
CA LEU A 310 20.90 9.65 -6.62
C LEU A 310 20.05 9.30 -7.84
N THR A 311 18.86 8.75 -7.62
CA THR A 311 18.07 8.18 -8.72
C THR A 311 16.78 8.96 -8.94
N GLY A 312 16.47 9.31 -10.18
CA GLY A 312 15.15 9.79 -10.58
C GLY A 312 14.53 8.88 -11.63
N ILE A 313 13.21 9.00 -11.80
CA ILE A 313 12.54 8.41 -12.96
C ILE A 313 12.05 9.49 -13.92
N TYR A 314 12.04 9.18 -15.21
CA TYR A 314 11.39 10.00 -16.22
C TYR A 314 10.23 9.28 -16.91
N HIS A 315 9.25 10.06 -17.35
CA HIS A 315 8.09 9.61 -18.09
C HIS A 315 8.16 10.12 -19.54
N ALA A 316 8.24 9.21 -20.51
CA ALA A 316 8.14 9.57 -21.92
C ALA A 316 6.68 9.83 -22.31
N ALA A 317 6.35 11.11 -22.50
CA ALA A 317 5.00 11.55 -22.76
C ALA A 317 4.54 11.21 -24.19
N LEU A 318 3.23 10.98 -24.36
CA LEU A 318 2.58 10.88 -25.66
C LEU A 318 1.24 11.62 -25.65
N ILE A 319 1.16 12.73 -26.38
CA ILE A 319 -0.09 13.51 -26.47
C ILE A 319 -1.02 12.85 -27.49
N PRO A 320 -2.28 12.54 -27.16
CA PRO A 320 -3.26 12.03 -28.12
C PRO A 320 -3.52 13.00 -29.29
N ARG A 321 -3.79 12.45 -30.47
CA ARG A 321 -4.12 13.26 -31.67
C ARG A 321 -5.48 13.95 -31.52
N GLY A 322 -5.57 15.18 -32.04
CA GLY A 322 -6.85 15.87 -32.24
C GLY A 322 -7.53 16.40 -30.97
N ILE A 323 -6.85 16.39 -29.82
CA ILE A 323 -7.42 16.91 -28.58
C ILE A 323 -7.36 18.44 -28.50
N SER A 324 -8.31 19.03 -27.78
CA SER A 324 -8.30 20.45 -27.46
C SER A 324 -7.24 20.78 -26.41
N ALA A 325 -6.88 22.07 -26.30
CA ALA A 325 -5.92 22.54 -25.30
C ALA A 325 -6.43 22.30 -23.87
N ASP A 326 -7.75 22.44 -23.62
CA ASP A 326 -8.35 22.20 -22.31
C ASP A 326 -8.32 20.71 -21.94
N ALA A 327 -8.62 19.82 -22.89
CA ALA A 327 -8.54 18.39 -22.68
C ALA A 327 -7.09 17.94 -22.40
N ALA A 328 -6.11 18.59 -23.02
CA ALA A 328 -4.69 18.28 -22.86
C ALA A 328 -4.22 18.38 -21.41
N PHE A 329 -4.74 19.34 -20.64
CA PHE A 329 -4.43 19.47 -19.21
C PHE A 329 -4.81 18.21 -18.43
N GLY A 330 -6.04 17.73 -18.60
CA GLY A 330 -6.51 16.50 -17.95
C GLY A 330 -5.72 15.26 -18.38
N VAL A 331 -5.34 15.17 -19.66
CA VAL A 331 -4.49 14.08 -20.17
C VAL A 331 -3.08 14.13 -19.56
N GLY A 332 -2.52 15.32 -19.39
CA GLY A 332 -1.25 15.51 -18.68
C GLY A 332 -1.32 15.01 -17.24
N GLN A 333 -2.41 15.32 -16.53
CA GLN A 333 -2.62 14.81 -15.18
C GLN A 333 -2.70 13.27 -15.15
N GLN A 334 -3.44 12.65 -16.06
CA GLN A 334 -3.54 11.19 -16.14
C GLN A 334 -2.19 10.53 -16.41
N GLN A 335 -1.37 11.11 -17.31
CA GLN A 335 -0.04 10.58 -17.58
C GLN A 335 0.94 10.79 -16.42
N ALA A 336 0.75 11.81 -15.58
CA ALA A 336 1.56 12.00 -14.37
C ALA A 336 1.29 10.92 -13.31
N ASP A 337 0.10 10.34 -13.24
CA ASP A 337 -0.18 9.25 -12.30
C ASP A 337 0.66 7.99 -12.59
N LEU A 338 0.98 7.74 -13.87
CA LEU A 338 1.78 6.58 -14.29
C LEU A 338 3.18 6.52 -13.64
N PRO A 339 4.07 7.52 -13.77
CA PRO A 339 5.35 7.52 -13.08
C PRO A 339 5.20 7.63 -11.56
N ILE A 340 4.19 8.33 -11.03
CA ILE A 340 3.98 8.43 -9.57
C ILE A 340 3.70 7.05 -8.97
N ASP A 341 2.74 6.32 -9.54
CA ASP A 341 2.35 5.01 -9.04
C ASP A 341 3.46 3.97 -9.26
N HIS A 342 4.19 4.06 -10.39
CA HIS A 342 5.36 3.23 -10.62
C HIS A 342 6.47 3.51 -9.60
N LEU A 343 6.79 4.77 -9.33
CA LEU A 343 7.80 5.13 -8.32
C LEU A 343 7.40 4.64 -6.94
N ASN A 344 6.13 4.73 -6.56
CA ASN A 344 5.62 4.18 -5.30
C ASN A 344 5.85 2.66 -5.21
N SER A 345 5.69 1.93 -6.32
CA SER A 345 6.01 0.50 -6.36
C SER A 345 7.51 0.19 -6.21
N LEU A 346 8.38 1.16 -6.49
CA LEU A 346 9.84 1.10 -6.32
C LEU A 346 10.31 1.65 -4.95
N GLY A 347 9.39 1.94 -4.03
CA GLY A 347 9.70 2.46 -2.70
C GLY A 347 9.40 3.96 -2.49
N GLY A 348 8.97 4.67 -3.54
CA GLY A 348 8.49 6.04 -3.46
C GLY A 348 9.59 7.11 -3.40
N LEU A 349 9.18 8.36 -3.12
CA LEU A 349 10.06 9.51 -2.96
C LEU A 349 10.69 9.54 -1.56
N VAL A 350 11.65 8.64 -1.34
CA VAL A 350 12.48 8.58 -0.13
C VAL A 350 13.80 9.34 -0.32
N PRO A 351 14.57 9.62 0.75
CA PRO A 351 15.87 10.27 0.60
C PRO A 351 16.77 9.57 -0.43
N GLY A 352 17.41 10.37 -1.28
CA GLY A 352 18.20 9.88 -2.41
C GLY A 352 17.43 9.73 -3.72
N VAL A 353 16.11 9.95 -3.72
CA VAL A 353 15.28 9.93 -4.93
C VAL A 353 15.01 11.36 -5.43
N LEU A 354 15.37 11.62 -6.69
CA LEU A 354 15.15 12.90 -7.36
C LEU A 354 13.69 13.07 -7.82
N PRO A 355 13.20 14.31 -8.00
CA PRO A 355 11.84 14.55 -8.48
C PRO A 355 11.56 13.91 -9.84
N ILE A 356 10.28 13.58 -10.08
CA ILE A 356 9.81 13.00 -11.33
C ILE A 356 10.08 13.96 -12.50
N VAL A 357 10.58 13.40 -13.60
CA VAL A 357 10.83 14.12 -14.85
C VAL A 357 9.70 13.87 -15.85
N LEU A 358 9.17 14.94 -16.43
CA LEU A 358 8.40 14.91 -17.67
C LEU A 358 9.37 14.97 -18.86
N ASP A 359 9.50 13.89 -19.61
CA ASP A 359 10.20 13.88 -20.90
C ASP A 359 9.18 14.19 -22.02
N ILE A 360 9.29 15.41 -22.57
CA ILE A 360 8.37 15.93 -23.58
C ILE A 360 9.14 16.53 -24.76
N GLU A 361 9.06 15.85 -25.90
CA GLU A 361 9.83 16.19 -27.09
C GLU A 361 9.03 16.01 -28.38
N SER A 362 9.71 16.10 -29.53
CA SER A 362 9.08 15.92 -30.85
C SER A 362 8.35 14.59 -30.99
N PHE A 363 8.84 13.51 -30.36
CA PHE A 363 8.14 12.21 -30.39
C PHE A 363 6.84 12.23 -29.59
N SER A 364 6.73 13.07 -28.55
CA SER A 364 5.53 13.21 -27.72
C SER A 364 4.39 13.91 -28.45
N ARG A 365 4.71 14.61 -29.54
CA ARG A 365 3.81 15.52 -30.25
C ARG A 365 3.45 14.97 -31.63
N PRO A 366 2.24 14.40 -31.81
CA PRO A 366 1.75 14.08 -33.14
C PRO A 366 1.76 15.29 -34.09
N SER A 367 1.90 15.03 -35.39
CA SER A 367 1.80 16.09 -36.41
C SER A 367 0.46 16.83 -36.29
N GLY A 368 0.49 18.15 -36.44
CA GLY A 368 -0.67 19.02 -36.29
C GLY A 368 -1.02 19.46 -34.86
N THR A 369 -0.37 18.89 -33.82
CA THR A 369 -0.60 19.32 -32.44
C THR A 369 0.00 20.72 -32.19
N SER A 370 -0.82 21.66 -31.69
CA SER A 370 -0.44 23.05 -31.46
C SER A 370 0.38 23.25 -30.18
N ALA A 371 1.11 24.37 -30.09
CA ALA A 371 1.84 24.76 -28.88
C ALA A 371 0.95 24.89 -27.64
N ALA A 372 -0.29 25.38 -27.81
CA ALA A 372 -1.26 25.48 -26.72
C ALA A 372 -1.61 24.10 -26.13
N VAL A 373 -1.78 23.08 -26.97
CA VAL A 373 -2.04 21.71 -26.52
C VAL A 373 -0.84 21.14 -25.76
N VAL A 374 0.38 21.29 -26.31
CA VAL A 374 1.60 20.78 -25.66
C VAL A 374 1.85 21.47 -24.32
N THR A 375 1.73 22.80 -24.28
CA THR A 375 1.92 23.57 -23.05
C THR A 375 0.87 23.22 -21.98
N ASN A 376 -0.42 23.09 -22.34
CA ASN A 376 -1.45 22.71 -21.37
C ASN A 376 -1.28 21.28 -20.86
N PHE A 377 -0.84 20.35 -21.71
CA PHE A 377 -0.45 19.01 -21.28
C PHE A 377 0.67 19.07 -20.22
N ALA A 378 1.74 19.83 -20.47
CA ALA A 378 2.84 19.97 -19.52
C ALA A 378 2.41 20.63 -18.19
N LEU A 379 1.50 21.62 -18.26
CA LEU A 379 0.91 22.24 -17.06
C LEU A 379 0.12 21.22 -16.24
N GLY A 380 -0.73 20.42 -16.89
CA GLY A 380 -1.50 19.37 -16.22
C GLY A 380 -0.61 18.32 -15.57
N PHE A 381 0.38 17.81 -16.30
CA PHE A 381 1.34 16.84 -15.78
C PHE A 381 2.05 17.38 -14.54
N THR A 382 2.65 18.58 -14.65
CA THR A 382 3.45 19.13 -13.55
C THR A 382 2.60 19.58 -12.37
N ALA A 383 1.33 19.95 -12.58
CA ALA A 383 0.38 20.21 -11.50
C ALA A 383 0.07 18.93 -10.73
N ARG A 384 -0.22 17.81 -11.41
CA ARG A 384 -0.52 16.52 -10.76
C ARG A 384 0.68 15.97 -9.99
N VAL A 385 1.90 16.09 -10.53
CA VAL A 385 3.10 15.68 -9.78
C VAL A 385 3.23 16.47 -8.48
N ARG A 386 3.11 17.81 -8.53
CA ARG A 386 3.17 18.63 -7.31
C ARG A 386 2.09 18.27 -6.31
N GLU A 387 0.86 18.10 -6.77
CA GLU A 387 -0.30 17.76 -5.94
C GLU A 387 -0.10 16.44 -5.19
N ARG A 388 0.32 15.38 -5.89
CA ARG A 388 0.40 14.04 -5.30
C ARG A 388 1.70 13.75 -4.55
N THR A 389 2.76 14.50 -4.84
CA THR A 389 4.10 14.22 -4.27
C THR A 389 4.61 15.31 -3.34
N GLY A 390 4.04 16.52 -3.41
CA GLY A 390 4.60 17.71 -2.75
C GLY A 390 5.95 18.18 -3.31
N LYS A 391 6.47 17.55 -4.38
CA LYS A 391 7.75 17.89 -5.01
C LYS A 391 7.54 18.64 -6.32
N THR A 392 8.42 19.60 -6.59
CA THR A 392 8.48 20.30 -7.87
C THR A 392 9.09 19.36 -8.93
N PRO A 393 8.37 19.05 -10.01
CA PRO A 393 8.88 18.15 -11.05
C PRO A 393 9.95 18.83 -11.90
N ILE A 394 10.64 18.00 -12.68
CA ILE A 394 11.62 18.41 -13.68
C ILE A 394 10.96 18.29 -15.06
N ILE A 395 11.19 19.24 -15.96
CA ILE A 395 10.81 19.13 -17.37
C ILE A 395 12.08 18.89 -18.19
N TYR A 396 12.11 17.77 -18.89
CA TYR A 396 13.14 17.47 -19.88
C TYR A 396 12.65 17.77 -21.29
N SER A 397 13.49 18.49 -22.05
CA SER A 397 13.29 18.71 -23.49
C SER A 397 14.52 19.34 -24.15
N ASN A 398 14.62 19.26 -25.48
CA ASN A 398 15.61 20.01 -26.24
C ASN A 398 15.20 21.48 -26.48
N LEU A 399 16.19 22.36 -26.66
CA LEU A 399 15.98 23.80 -26.82
C LEU A 399 14.99 24.19 -27.93
N ASN A 400 15.00 23.48 -29.06
CA ASN A 400 14.12 23.79 -30.19
C ASN A 400 12.66 23.51 -29.83
N PHE A 401 12.40 22.38 -29.18
CA PHE A 401 11.07 22.02 -28.75
C PHE A 401 10.55 22.98 -27.67
N ILE A 402 11.39 23.33 -26.68
CA ILE A 402 11.06 24.31 -25.64
C ILE A 402 10.55 25.61 -26.26
N ARG A 403 11.29 26.16 -27.23
CA ARG A 403 10.93 27.42 -27.89
C ARG A 403 9.62 27.35 -28.68
N GLY A 404 9.40 26.23 -29.36
CA GLY A 404 8.23 26.06 -30.22
C GLY A 404 6.95 25.75 -29.45
N TYR A 405 7.04 25.06 -28.31
CA TYR A 405 5.88 24.38 -27.74
C TYR A 405 5.69 24.52 -26.22
N LEU A 406 6.68 24.98 -25.45
CA LEU A 406 6.58 25.21 -24.01
C LEU A 406 6.60 26.72 -23.71
N THR A 407 5.50 27.39 -24.03
CA THR A 407 5.47 28.86 -24.16
C THR A 407 4.81 29.59 -23.01
N ASN A 408 4.11 28.89 -22.11
CA ASN A 408 3.50 29.53 -20.93
C ASN A 408 4.51 29.66 -19.79
N GLY A 409 4.75 30.90 -19.35
CA GLY A 409 5.70 31.23 -18.29
C GLY A 409 5.45 30.53 -16.95
N ALA A 410 4.24 30.04 -16.67
CA ALA A 410 3.96 29.25 -15.46
C ALA A 410 4.79 27.95 -15.39
N LEU A 411 5.23 27.41 -16.54
CA LEU A 411 6.10 26.24 -16.58
C LEU A 411 7.51 26.54 -16.04
N ALA A 412 7.95 27.80 -16.02
CA ALA A 412 9.26 28.20 -15.48
C ALA A 412 9.38 27.99 -13.95
N ASN A 413 8.26 27.71 -13.27
CA ASN A 413 8.24 27.27 -11.87
C ASN A 413 8.66 25.80 -11.67
N ASN A 414 8.99 25.08 -12.76
CA ASN A 414 9.55 23.73 -12.73
C ASN A 414 11.06 23.78 -12.95
N TYR A 415 11.77 22.79 -12.44
CA TYR A 415 13.18 22.59 -12.78
C TYR A 415 13.31 22.23 -14.26
N LEU A 416 14.36 22.74 -14.91
CA LEU A 416 14.63 22.46 -16.31
C LEU A 416 15.79 21.49 -16.45
N TRP A 417 15.55 20.40 -17.17
CA TRP A 417 16.59 19.53 -17.71
C TRP A 417 16.65 19.74 -19.22
N VAL A 418 17.67 20.45 -19.69
CA VAL A 418 17.77 20.84 -21.10
C VAL A 418 18.70 19.92 -21.86
N ALA A 419 18.29 19.47 -23.04
CA ALA A 419 19.18 18.85 -24.01
C ALA A 419 19.73 19.89 -24.99
N ASN A 420 21.06 20.02 -25.04
CA ASN A 420 21.78 20.79 -26.06
C ASN A 420 23.19 20.23 -26.24
N TYR A 421 23.41 19.53 -27.36
CA TYR A 421 24.68 18.86 -27.66
C TYR A 421 25.65 19.70 -28.48
N SER A 422 25.23 20.89 -28.90
CA SER A 422 26.03 21.75 -29.78
C SER A 422 27.09 22.58 -29.03
N GLN A 423 27.16 22.46 -27.71
CA GLN A 423 27.93 23.33 -26.82
C GLN A 423 28.68 22.52 -25.76
N THR A 424 29.81 23.03 -25.29
CA THR A 424 30.66 22.35 -24.30
C THR A 424 30.84 23.13 -22.99
N SER A 425 30.30 24.34 -22.87
CA SER A 425 30.43 25.18 -21.67
C SER A 425 29.10 25.73 -21.11
N ASN A 426 28.11 25.99 -21.96
CA ASN A 426 26.80 26.53 -21.56
C ASN A 426 25.66 25.99 -22.44
N PRO A 427 24.60 25.39 -21.86
CA PRO A 427 23.46 24.88 -22.63
C PRO A 427 22.60 25.96 -23.29
N ALA A 428 22.72 27.23 -22.91
CA ALA A 428 21.92 28.33 -23.47
C ALA A 428 22.39 28.81 -24.85
N SER A 429 23.64 28.50 -25.22
CA SER A 429 24.27 29.03 -26.42
C SER A 429 23.78 28.31 -27.68
N THR A 430 23.46 29.07 -28.74
CA THR A 430 23.19 28.49 -30.06
C THR A 430 24.48 28.28 -30.85
N PRO A 431 24.50 27.38 -31.86
CA PRO A 431 25.64 27.20 -32.76
C PRO A 431 26.12 28.50 -33.45
N SER A 432 25.23 29.47 -33.63
CA SER A 432 25.51 30.77 -34.23
C SER A 432 25.99 31.84 -33.23
N GLY A 433 26.27 31.48 -31.97
CA GLY A 433 26.71 32.42 -30.92
C GLY A 433 25.61 33.37 -30.44
N GLY A 434 24.33 33.03 -30.67
CA GLY A 434 23.18 33.84 -30.34
C GLY A 434 22.41 33.37 -29.09
N CYS A 435 21.52 34.24 -28.61
CA CYS A 435 20.65 33.97 -27.48
C CYS A 435 19.44 33.11 -27.85
N SER A 436 19.30 31.94 -27.24
CA SER A 436 18.10 31.10 -27.38
C SER A 436 17.08 31.45 -26.29
N ARG A 437 16.30 32.52 -26.48
CA ARG A 437 15.28 32.94 -25.49
C ARG A 437 14.19 31.88 -25.34
N THR A 438 13.97 31.46 -24.10
CA THR A 438 12.88 30.59 -23.66
C THR A 438 12.18 31.19 -22.44
N ILE A 439 11.12 30.57 -21.95
CA ILE A 439 10.49 30.95 -20.68
C ILE A 439 11.41 30.74 -19.47
N TRP A 440 12.51 29.99 -19.61
CA TRP A 440 13.55 29.82 -18.59
C TRP A 440 14.73 30.78 -18.78
N SER A 441 14.71 31.67 -19.77
CA SER A 441 15.81 32.60 -20.03
C SER A 441 15.65 33.91 -19.26
N SER A 442 16.73 34.41 -18.68
CA SER A 442 16.80 35.76 -18.14
C SER A 442 16.78 36.82 -19.25
N SER A 443 16.60 38.10 -18.88
CA SER A 443 16.74 39.22 -19.82
C SER A 443 18.15 39.30 -20.43
N ALA A 444 19.17 38.83 -19.70
CA ALA A 444 20.57 38.75 -20.10
C ALA A 444 20.93 37.48 -20.90
N CYS A 445 19.93 36.66 -21.28
CA CYS A 445 20.11 35.44 -22.07
C CYS A 445 20.79 34.27 -21.35
N ASP A 446 20.89 34.33 -20.02
CA ASP A 446 21.24 33.17 -19.21
C ASP A 446 20.05 32.23 -19.13
N LEU A 447 20.27 30.95 -19.41
CA LEU A 447 19.24 29.93 -19.22
C LEU A 447 19.24 29.47 -17.76
N ASN A 448 18.09 29.51 -17.10
CA ASN A 448 17.90 28.94 -15.77
C ASN A 448 17.63 27.43 -15.90
N TRP A 449 18.69 26.64 -15.97
CA TRP A 449 18.64 25.19 -16.06
C TRP A 449 19.12 24.54 -14.75
N THR A 450 18.63 23.34 -14.47
CA THR A 450 18.97 22.54 -13.28
C THR A 450 19.85 21.35 -13.69
N PHE A 451 19.49 20.69 -14.78
CA PHE A 451 20.26 19.63 -15.40
C PHE A 451 20.52 19.95 -16.87
N TRP A 452 21.65 19.49 -17.39
CA TRP A 452 22.00 19.64 -18.79
C TRP A 452 22.49 18.32 -19.36
N GLN A 453 21.77 17.79 -20.35
CA GLN A 453 22.23 16.70 -21.20
C GLN A 453 23.10 17.29 -22.32
N TYR A 454 24.41 17.10 -22.20
CA TYR A 454 25.40 17.77 -23.05
C TYR A 454 25.91 16.90 -24.18
N THR A 455 25.69 15.59 -24.13
CA THR A 455 25.97 14.68 -25.23
C THR A 455 25.17 13.39 -25.13
N ASP A 456 24.83 12.82 -26.27
CA ASP A 456 24.25 11.50 -26.48
C ASP A 456 25.31 10.43 -26.85
N ARG A 457 26.60 10.79 -26.76
CA ARG A 457 27.74 10.02 -27.29
C ARG A 457 28.81 9.75 -26.24
N GLY A 458 28.44 9.74 -24.96
CA GLY A 458 29.33 9.29 -23.90
C GLY A 458 29.79 7.84 -24.14
N ASN A 459 31.03 7.51 -23.76
CA ASN A 459 31.55 6.15 -23.87
C ASN A 459 30.90 5.24 -22.80
N GLY A 460 29.80 4.57 -23.15
CA GLY A 460 29.02 3.74 -22.23
C GLY A 460 29.83 2.68 -21.46
N PRO A 461 30.72 1.91 -22.09
CA PRO A 461 31.62 0.97 -21.41
C PRO A 461 32.43 1.55 -20.25
N GLN A 462 32.79 2.84 -20.32
CA GLN A 462 33.49 3.53 -19.24
C GLN A 462 32.63 3.62 -17.97
N TYR A 463 31.32 3.69 -18.13
CA TYR A 463 30.33 3.94 -17.08
C TYR A 463 29.45 2.71 -16.77
N GLY A 464 29.89 1.51 -17.17
CA GLY A 464 29.21 0.27 -16.78
C GLY A 464 28.22 -0.30 -17.77
N LEU A 465 28.07 0.27 -18.97
CA LEU A 465 27.36 -0.41 -20.06
C LEU A 465 28.23 -1.54 -20.64
N ALA A 466 27.60 -2.58 -21.18
CA ALA A 466 28.33 -3.62 -21.90
C ALA A 466 28.93 -3.10 -23.22
N ARG A 467 28.23 -2.17 -23.89
CA ARG A 467 28.62 -1.54 -25.16
C ARG A 467 27.76 -0.30 -25.42
N GLY A 468 28.09 0.46 -26.46
CA GLY A 468 27.26 1.55 -26.97
C GLY A 468 27.50 2.89 -26.29
N SER A 469 26.71 3.87 -26.71
CA SER A 469 26.76 5.24 -26.20
C SER A 469 25.90 5.42 -24.95
N LEU A 470 26.22 6.45 -24.18
CA LEU A 470 25.48 6.85 -22.99
C LEU A 470 25.22 8.36 -23.02
N ASP A 471 24.00 8.75 -22.64
CA ASP A 471 23.64 10.15 -22.49
C ASP A 471 24.29 10.71 -21.23
N MET A 472 24.98 11.83 -21.36
CA MET A 472 25.78 12.40 -20.28
C MET A 472 25.17 13.72 -19.81
N ASN A 473 25.05 13.83 -18.48
CA ASN A 473 24.40 14.95 -17.83
C ASN A 473 25.31 15.65 -16.82
N VAL A 474 25.03 16.93 -16.58
CA VAL A 474 25.58 17.67 -15.45
C VAL A 474 24.49 18.39 -14.66
N PHE A 475 24.74 18.58 -13.37
CA PHE A 475 23.90 19.39 -12.48
C PHE A 475 24.48 20.80 -12.31
N ALA A 476 23.61 21.81 -12.28
CA ALA A 476 24.03 23.21 -12.31
C ALA A 476 24.70 23.71 -11.02
N PHE A 477 24.34 23.12 -9.88
CA PHE A 477 24.67 23.63 -8.54
C PHE A 477 25.60 22.69 -7.76
N GLY A 478 25.83 22.99 -6.48
CA GLY A 478 26.70 22.22 -5.60
C GLY A 478 26.07 20.95 -5.03
N SER A 479 26.86 20.21 -4.27
CA SER A 479 26.42 18.95 -3.65
C SER A 479 25.29 19.15 -2.65
N GLY A 480 25.24 20.28 -1.94
CA GLY A 480 24.19 20.59 -0.98
C GLY A 480 22.82 20.74 -1.65
N GLU A 481 22.76 21.47 -2.76
CA GLU A 481 21.54 21.66 -3.54
C GLU A 481 21.07 20.35 -4.16
N LEU A 482 22.00 19.50 -4.64
CA LEU A 482 21.67 18.19 -5.19
C LEU A 482 21.07 17.26 -4.11
N LEU A 483 21.66 17.26 -2.91
CA LEU A 483 21.15 16.50 -1.76
C LEU A 483 19.77 17.00 -1.33
N ALA A 484 19.57 18.30 -1.25
CA ALA A 484 18.28 18.90 -0.92
C ALA A 484 17.20 18.54 -1.96
N LEU A 485 17.56 18.54 -3.25
CA LEU A 485 16.68 18.12 -4.33
C LEU A 485 16.28 16.64 -4.19
N ALA A 486 17.19 15.79 -3.76
CA ALA A 486 16.98 14.36 -3.49
C ALA A 486 16.36 14.05 -2.11
N GLY A 487 16.01 15.09 -1.32
CA GLY A 487 15.34 14.93 -0.03
C GLY A 487 16.23 14.47 1.14
N TYR A 488 17.54 14.72 1.08
CA TYR A 488 18.50 14.39 2.15
C TYR A 488 18.69 15.44 3.23
#